data_AF-A0A1M4M722-F1
#
_entry.id   AF-A0A1M4M722-F1
#
_cell.length_a   1.000
_cell.length_b   1.000
_cell.length_c   1.000
_cell.angle_alpha   90.00
_cell.angle_beta   90.00
_cell.angle_gamma   90.00
#
_symmetry.space_group_name_H-M   'P 1'
#
loop_
_entity.id
_entity.type
_entity.pdbx_description
1 polymer ?
#
loop_
_entity_poly.entity_id
_entity_poly.type
_entity_poly.pdbx_seq_one_letter_code
_entity_poly.pdbx_strand_id
1 'polypeptide(L)'
;MEVFWTGLHSLLSGNLNLISFTSIWMFFIYGTAVFLEPVHHKIRRKNILFRGITWVLLIYGIEFLSGFLLDKLIGSCPWDYRSSTNFTLKGYIRFDYFPVWFFVGLLFEKLHDLLDKGFIGLKQR
;
A
#
# COMPACT_ATOMS: atom_id res chain seq x y z
N MET A 1 -2.43 7.10 -0.88
CA MET A 1 -2.89 6.50 -2.16
C MET A 1 -4.40 6.65 -2.32
N GLU A 2 -5.21 6.25 -1.34
CA GLU A 2 -6.67 6.39 -1.39
C GLU A 2 -7.17 7.84 -1.53
N VAL A 3 -6.58 8.78 -0.78
CA VAL A 3 -6.90 10.22 -0.89
C VAL A 3 -6.60 10.77 -2.30
N PHE A 4 -5.48 10.37 -2.89
CA PHE A 4 -5.11 10.77 -4.25
C PHE A 4 -6.11 10.22 -5.28
N TRP A 5 -6.51 8.94 -5.15
CA TRP A 5 -7.45 8.32 -6.07
C TRP A 5 -8.87 8.86 -5.94
N THR A 6 -9.36 9.04 -4.71
CA THR A 6 -10.69 9.63 -4.43
C THR A 6 -10.74 11.11 -4.83
N GLY A 7 -9.64 11.84 -4.63
CA GLY A 7 -9.50 13.24 -5.06
C GLY A 7 -9.47 13.34 -6.59
N LEU A 8 -8.71 12.49 -7.26
CA LEU A 8 -8.68 12.41 -8.72
C LEU A 8 -10.04 12.02 -9.31
N HIS A 9 -10.77 11.11 -8.67
CA HIS A 9 -12.14 10.77 -9.04
C HIS A 9 -13.11 11.95 -8.84
N SER A 10 -12.94 12.73 -7.75
CA SER A 10 -13.69 13.97 -7.50
C SER A 10 -13.43 15.02 -8.58
N LEU A 11 -12.18 15.14 -9.03
CA LEU A 11 -11.79 16.02 -10.13
C LEU A 11 -12.42 15.57 -11.46
N LEU A 12 -12.35 14.28 -11.78
CA LEU A 12 -12.93 13.71 -13.00
C LEU A 12 -14.46 13.78 -13.04
N SER A 13 -15.11 13.81 -11.88
CA SER A 13 -16.56 14.02 -11.75
C SER A 13 -16.97 15.51 -11.72
N GLY A 14 -16.02 16.42 -11.98
CA GLY A 14 -16.29 17.85 -12.16
C GLY A 14 -16.30 18.68 -10.87
N ASN A 15 -15.91 18.09 -9.73
CA ASN A 15 -15.83 18.80 -8.46
C ASN A 15 -14.39 19.26 -8.20
N LEU A 16 -14.12 20.54 -8.48
CA LEU A 16 -12.78 21.15 -8.33
C LEU A 16 -12.30 21.24 -6.87
N ASN A 17 -13.18 20.97 -5.90
CA ASN A 17 -12.83 20.95 -4.49
C ASN A 17 -12.00 19.72 -4.07
N LEU A 18 -11.80 18.73 -4.95
CA LEU A 18 -10.93 17.56 -4.71
C LEU A 18 -11.24 16.85 -3.39
N ILE A 19 -12.53 16.74 -3.02
CA ILE A 19 -12.92 16.20 -1.73
C ILE A 19 -12.63 14.71 -1.71
N SER A 20 -11.75 14.32 -0.79
CA SER A 20 -11.31 12.94 -0.59
C SER A 20 -11.76 12.45 0.78
N PHE A 21 -12.26 11.22 0.83
CA PHE A 21 -12.60 10.53 2.06
C PHE A 21 -11.66 9.33 2.22
N THR A 22 -11.11 9.15 3.41
CA THR A 22 -10.31 7.96 3.77
C THR A 22 -10.63 7.60 5.21
N SER A 23 -10.60 6.31 5.51
CA SER A 23 -10.79 5.83 6.88
C SER A 23 -9.56 6.16 7.71
N ILE A 24 -9.73 6.66 8.94
CA ILE A 24 -8.61 6.89 9.86
C ILE A 24 -7.81 5.62 10.14
N TRP A 25 -8.44 4.45 9.98
CA TRP A 25 -7.77 3.15 10.09
C TRP A 25 -6.74 2.92 8.98
N MET A 26 -6.97 3.46 7.77
CA MET A 26 -5.99 3.39 6.67
C MET A 26 -4.70 4.12 7.02
N PHE A 27 -4.76 5.21 7.80
CA PHE A 27 -3.57 5.91 8.28
C PHE A 27 -2.67 5.00 9.11
N PHE A 28 -3.24 4.28 10.09
CA PHE A 28 -2.47 3.34 10.92
C PHE A 28 -1.91 2.17 10.11
N ILE A 29 -2.68 1.67 9.15
CA ILE A 29 -2.25 0.57 8.27
C ILE A 29 -1.08 1.01 7.39
N TYR A 30 -1.17 2.17 6.74
CA TYR A 30 -0.05 2.71 5.99
C TYR A 30 1.16 3.02 6.89
N GLY A 31 0.94 3.41 8.15
CA GLY A 31 2.00 3.58 9.15
C GLY A 31 2.78 2.29 9.43
N THR A 32 2.17 1.11 9.27
CA THR A 32 2.89 -0.17 9.42
C THR A 32 3.99 -0.37 8.38
N ALA A 33 4.01 0.42 7.30
CA ALA A 33 5.06 0.37 6.28
C ALA A 33 6.46 0.67 6.86
N VAL A 34 6.56 1.38 7.98
CA VAL A 34 7.84 1.63 8.67
C VAL A 34 8.49 0.30 9.11
N PHE A 35 7.70 -0.71 9.48
CA PHE A 35 8.23 -2.02 9.87
C PHE A 35 8.75 -2.85 8.68
N LEU A 36 8.56 -2.39 7.44
CA LEU A 36 9.03 -3.07 6.24
C LEU A 36 10.48 -2.73 5.88
N GLU A 37 11.04 -1.68 6.47
CA GLU A 37 12.42 -1.22 6.22
C GLU A 37 13.50 -2.28 6.54
N PRO A 38 13.45 -2.99 7.69
CA PRO A 38 14.37 -4.11 7.95
C PRO A 38 14.24 -5.25 6.94
N VAL A 39 13.04 -5.45 6.37
CA VAL A 39 12.80 -6.47 5.36
C VAL A 39 13.45 -6.05 4.04
N HIS A 40 13.31 -4.79 3.64
CA HIS A 40 13.97 -4.23 2.46
C HIS A 40 15.48 -4.49 2.48
N HIS A 41 16.17 -4.21 3.60
CA HIS A 41 17.61 -4.44 3.71
C HIS A 41 18.00 -5.93 3.54
N LYS A 42 17.17 -6.87 4.03
CA LYS A 42 17.44 -8.31 3.92
C LYS A 42 17.26 -8.83 2.50
N ILE A 43 16.25 -8.35 1.76
CA ILE A 43 15.93 -8.84 0.41
C ILE A 43 16.70 -8.12 -0.70
N ARG A 44 17.40 -7.03 -0.38
CA ARG A 44 18.13 -6.17 -1.32
C ARG A 44 19.06 -6.91 -2.30
N ARG A 45 19.74 -7.95 -1.83
CA ARG A 45 20.71 -8.74 -2.63
C ARG A 45 20.07 -9.86 -3.46
N LYS A 46 18.75 -10.00 -3.45
CA LYS A 46 18.02 -11.04 -4.20
C LYS A 46 17.54 -10.51 -5.56
N ASN A 47 17.16 -11.45 -6.43
CA ASN A 47 16.62 -11.14 -7.76
C ASN A 47 15.37 -10.26 -7.67
N ILE A 48 15.15 -9.43 -8.70
CA ILE A 48 14.01 -8.50 -8.79
C ILE A 48 12.67 -9.24 -8.63
N LEU A 49 12.55 -10.42 -9.24
CA LEU A 49 11.33 -11.23 -9.13
C LEU A 49 11.05 -11.64 -7.68
N PHE A 50 12.08 -12.10 -6.96
CA PHE A 50 11.94 -12.49 -5.54
C PHE A 50 11.56 -11.29 -4.67
N ARG A 51 12.16 -10.12 -4.92
CA ARG A 51 11.85 -8.87 -4.21
C ARG A 51 10.40 -8.47 -4.43
N GLY A 52 9.96 -8.36 -5.69
CA GLY A 52 8.59 -7.94 -5.99
C GLY A 52 7.55 -8.92 -5.45
N ILE A 53 7.77 -10.24 -5.54
CA ILE A 53 6.88 -11.24 -4.93
C ILE A 53 6.83 -11.06 -3.40
N THR A 54 7.98 -10.85 -2.76
CA THR A 54 8.03 -10.62 -1.31
C THR A 54 7.20 -9.40 -0.91
N TRP A 55 7.30 -8.30 -1.66
CA TRP A 55 6.50 -7.11 -1.43
C TRP A 55 5.01 -7.37 -1.57
N VAL A 56 4.59 -8.07 -2.62
CA VAL A 56 3.17 -8.42 -2.81
C VAL A 56 2.66 -9.25 -1.63
N LEU A 57 3.42 -10.25 -1.19
CA LEU A 57 3.03 -11.10 -0.06
C LEU A 57 2.92 -10.30 1.24
N LEU A 58 3.84 -9.37 1.50
CA LEU A 58 3.79 -8.51 2.68
C LEU A 58 2.61 -7.55 2.64
N ILE A 59 2.38 -6.90 1.50
CA ILE A 59 1.26 -5.97 1.32
C ILE A 59 -0.06 -6.71 1.48
N TYR A 60 -0.23 -7.86 0.82
CA TYR A 60 -1.41 -8.71 0.99
C TYR A 60 -1.58 -9.20 2.42
N GLY A 61 -0.50 -9.58 3.09
CA GLY A 61 -0.53 -9.98 4.50
C GLY A 61 -1.05 -8.88 5.41
N ILE A 62 -0.52 -7.66 5.26
CA ILE A 62 -0.95 -6.48 6.03
C ILE A 62 -2.40 -6.12 5.71
N GLU A 63 -2.76 -6.06 4.43
CA GLU A 63 -4.11 -5.70 3.97
C GLU A 63 -5.15 -6.71 4.47
N PHE A 64 -4.86 -8.01 4.38
CA PHE A 64 -5.72 -9.06 4.89
C PHE A 64 -5.86 -9.02 6.41
N LEU A 65 -4.73 -8.92 7.13
CA LEU A 65 -4.76 -8.92 8.58
C LEU A 65 -5.51 -7.70 9.11
N SER A 66 -5.27 -6.53 8.52
CA SER A 66 -5.94 -5.30 8.88
C SER A 66 -7.43 -5.35 8.54
N GLY A 67 -7.79 -5.81 7.34
CA GLY A 67 -9.19 -5.96 6.94
C GLY A 67 -9.94 -6.96 7.83
N PHE A 68 -9.31 -8.10 8.14
CA PHE A 68 -9.85 -9.10 9.05
C PHE A 68 -10.02 -8.57 10.48
N LEU A 69 -9.02 -7.84 11.01
CA LEU A 69 -9.11 -7.27 12.35
C LEU A 69 -10.19 -6.20 12.43
N LEU A 70 -10.31 -5.32 11.43
CA LEU A 70 -11.34 -4.29 11.39
C LEU A 70 -12.74 -4.90 11.28
N ASP A 71 -12.91 -5.88 10.40
CA ASP A 71 -14.17 -6.63 10.28
C ASP A 71 -14.54 -7.31 11.60
N LYS A 72 -13.57 -7.91 12.30
CA LYS A 72 -13.81 -8.59 13.58
C LYS A 72 -14.08 -7.63 14.75
N LEU A 73 -13.40 -6.49 14.81
CA LEU A 73 -13.49 -5.55 15.94
C LEU A 73 -14.61 -4.52 15.78
N ILE A 74 -14.84 -4.05 14.56
CA ILE A 74 -15.76 -2.93 14.24
C ILE A 74 -16.99 -3.45 13.47
N GLY A 75 -16.95 -4.69 12.97
CA GLY A 75 -18.04 -5.27 12.18
C GLY A 75 -18.05 -4.79 10.72
N SER A 76 -17.05 -4.03 10.28
CA SER A 76 -16.93 -3.59 8.90
C SER A 76 -15.48 -3.34 8.49
N CYS A 77 -15.14 -3.73 7.27
CA CYS A 77 -13.89 -3.36 6.62
C CYS A 77 -14.12 -2.09 5.78
N PRO A 78 -13.36 -0.99 6.00
CA PRO A 78 -13.59 0.26 5.29
C PRO A 78 -13.30 0.16 3.79
N TRP A 79 -12.47 -0.81 3.36
CA TRP A 79 -12.34 -1.19 1.97
C TRP A 79 -12.93 -2.60 1.77
N ASP A 80 -14.12 -2.67 1.17
CA ASP A 80 -14.72 -3.94 0.76
C ASP A 80 -14.77 -4.02 -0.77
N TYR A 81 -13.95 -4.89 -1.33
CA TYR A 81 -13.85 -5.08 -2.77
C TYR A 81 -14.87 -6.08 -3.34
N ARG A 82 -15.72 -6.71 -2.51
CA ARG A 82 -16.74 -7.69 -2.94
C ARG A 82 -17.67 -7.14 -4.03
N SER A 83 -18.00 -5.86 -3.99
CA SER A 83 -18.85 -5.20 -4.97
C SER A 83 -18.15 -4.86 -6.28
N SER A 84 -16.81 -4.87 -6.30
CA SER A 84 -16.00 -4.37 -7.42
C SER A 84 -15.45 -5.47 -8.33
N THR A 85 -15.18 -6.67 -7.81
CA THR A 85 -14.69 -7.81 -8.60
C THR A 85 -14.90 -9.13 -7.87
N ASN A 86 -15.03 -10.22 -8.62
CA ASN A 86 -15.10 -11.59 -8.09
C ASN A 86 -13.72 -12.15 -7.71
N PHE A 87 -12.63 -11.52 -8.17
CA PHE A 87 -11.25 -11.94 -7.86
C PHE A 87 -10.75 -11.35 -6.54
N THR A 88 -11.55 -11.51 -5.49
CA THR A 88 -11.21 -11.05 -4.13
C THR A 88 -11.12 -12.20 -3.14
N LEU A 89 -10.23 -12.07 -2.16
CA LEU A 89 -10.20 -12.96 -1.00
C LEU A 89 -10.98 -12.30 0.14
N LYS A 90 -12.19 -12.82 0.42
CA LYS A 90 -13.11 -12.30 1.45
C LYS A 90 -13.45 -10.80 1.34
N GLY A 91 -13.20 -10.19 0.18
CA GLY A 91 -13.33 -8.74 -0.02
C GLY A 91 -12.15 -7.90 0.47
N TYR A 92 -11.16 -8.48 1.16
CA TYR A 92 -10.04 -7.73 1.76
C TYR A 92 -8.87 -7.56 0.82
N ILE A 93 -8.52 -8.60 0.06
CA ILE A 93 -7.46 -8.56 -0.95
C ILE A 93 -8.07 -8.73 -2.33
N ARG A 94 -7.52 -8.05 -3.32
CA ARG A 94 -7.84 -8.24 -4.74
C ARG A 94 -6.66 -8.83 -5.48
N PHE A 95 -6.81 -10.04 -6.01
CA PHE A 95 -5.71 -10.72 -6.70
C PHE A 95 -5.33 -10.03 -8.02
N ASP A 96 -6.28 -9.38 -8.68
CA ASP A 96 -6.05 -8.62 -9.92
C ASP A 96 -5.01 -7.50 -9.77
N TYR A 97 -4.77 -7.03 -8.54
CA TYR A 97 -3.81 -5.97 -8.25
C TYR A 97 -2.39 -6.51 -8.00
N PHE A 98 -2.19 -7.82 -8.13
CA PHE A 98 -0.87 -8.44 -8.02
C PHE A 98 0.22 -7.72 -8.84
N PRO A 99 0.05 -7.46 -10.16
CA PRO A 99 1.06 -6.77 -10.93
C PRO A 99 1.28 -5.33 -10.44
N VAL A 100 0.22 -4.63 -10.05
CA VAL A 100 0.30 -3.27 -9.52
C VAL A 100 1.14 -3.24 -8.24
N TRP A 101 0.85 -4.12 -7.28
CA TRP A 101 1.58 -4.21 -6.03
C TRP A 101 3.03 -4.65 -6.21
N PHE A 102 3.30 -5.52 -7.19
CA PHE A 102 4.66 -5.90 -7.55
C PHE A 102 5.49 -4.68 -7.98
N PHE A 103 4.97 -3.86 -8.90
CA PHE A 103 5.68 -2.66 -9.36
C PHE A 103 5.77 -1.59 -8.28
N VAL A 104 4.70 -1.39 -7.50
CA VAL A 104 4.68 -0.43 -6.39
C VAL A 104 5.72 -0.81 -5.34
N GLY A 105 5.84 -2.09 -4.97
CA GLY A 105 6.87 -2.56 -4.04
C GLY A 105 8.28 -2.24 -4.52
N LEU A 106 8.60 -2.51 -5.79
CA LEU A 106 9.90 -2.16 -6.38
C LEU A 106 10.14 -0.64 -6.46
N LEU A 107 9.09 0.15 -6.69
CA LEU A 107 9.17 1.60 -6.68
C LEU A 107 9.46 2.14 -5.27
N PHE A 108 8.82 1.57 -4.25
CA PHE A 108 9.09 1.89 -2.85
C PHE A 108 10.55 1.66 -2.47
N GLU A 109 11.14 0.55 -2.93
CA GLU A 109 12.57 0.28 -2.70
C GLU A 109 13.46 1.36 -3.35
N LYS A 110 13.16 1.76 -4.60
CA LYS A 110 13.93 2.83 -5.27
C LYS A 110 13.76 4.19 -4.58
N LEU A 111 12.55 4.48 -4.10
CA LEU A 111 12.27 5.71 -3.38
C LEU A 111 13.01 5.74 -2.04
N HIS A 112 13.02 4.62 -1.31
CA HIS A 112 13.77 4.46 -0.07
C HIS A 112 15.28 4.67 -0.30
N ASP A 113 15.85 4.06 -1.34
CA ASP A 113 17.26 4.26 -1.70
C ASP A 113 17.59 5.73 -2.04
N LEU A 114 16.66 6.43 -2.70
CA LEU A 114 16.83 7.82 -3.09
C LEU A 114 16.78 8.73 -1.86
N LEU A 115 15.85 8.47 -0.93
CA LEU A 115 15.73 9.18 0.34
C LEU A 115 16.97 8.96 1.20
N ASP A 116 17.46 7.73 1.33
CA ASP A 116 18.69 7.42 2.08
C ASP A 116 19.91 8.17 1.50
N LYS A 117 20.08 8.17 0.18
CA LYS A 117 21.17 8.90 -0.49
C LYS A 117 21.06 10.41 -0.28
N GLY A 118 19.84 10.97 -0.37
CA GLY A 118 19.59 12.39 -0.13
C GLY A 118 19.85 12.79 1.32
N PHE A 119 19.48 11.94 2.27
CA PHE A 119 19.70 12.17 3.70
C PHE A 119 21.19 12.11 4.07
N ILE A 120 21.93 11.15 3.50
CA ILE A 120 23.39 11.05 3.68
C ILE A 120 24.10 12.26 3.06
N GLY A 121 23.63 12.76 1.91
CA GLY A 121 24.17 13.96 1.27
C GLY A 121 23.96 15.26 2.07
N LEU A 122 22.89 15.34 2.86
CA LEU A 122 22.62 16.48 3.75
C LEU A 122 23.44 16.44 5.05
N LYS A 123 23.87 15.25 5.50
CA LYS A 123 24.69 15.10 6.71
C LYS A 123 26.18 15.41 6.48
N GLN A 124 26.61 15.59 5.23
CA GLN A 124 27.98 15.95 4.84
C GLN A 124 28.16 17.44 4.47
N ARG A 125 27.15 18.28 4.68
CA ARG A 125 27.25 19.75 4.62
C ARG A 125 27.07 20.33 6.01
#